data_AF-A0A558CVJ9-F1
#
_entry.id   AF-A0A558CVJ9-F1
#
_cell.length_a   1.000
_cell.length_b   1.000
_cell.length_c   1.000
_cell.angle_alpha   90.00
_cell.angle_beta   90.00
_cell.angle_gamma   90.00
#
_symmetry.space_group_name_H-M   'P 1'
#
loop_
_entity.id
_entity.type
_entity.pdbx_description
1 polymer ?
#
loop_
_entity_poly.entity_id
_entity_poly.type
_entity_poly.pdbx_seq_one_letter_code
_entity_poly.pdbx_strand_id
1 'polypeptide(L)' 'MFRKLLPALREFLATQAELAERQDLLNRPWEEEFLHWAHDGERWHLHGHLAPPAGRPRRSTTRNGWCPGLAAQRQRQP' A
#
# COMPACT_ATOMS: atom_id res chain seq x y z
N MET A 1 27.21 21.03 7.32
CA MET A 1 26.85 19.99 6.33
C MET A 1 25.94 18.89 6.91
N PHE A 2 26.17 18.41 8.15
CA PHE A 2 25.39 17.32 8.79
C PHE A 2 23.87 17.53 8.93
N ARG A 3 23.38 18.79 8.99
CA ARG A 3 21.97 19.09 9.32
C ARG A 3 20.96 18.71 8.22
N LYS A 4 21.40 18.52 6.98
CA LYS A 4 20.57 18.08 5.84
C LYS A 4 20.64 16.57 5.56
N LEU A 5 21.65 15.89 6.10
CA LEU A 5 21.85 14.44 5.92
C LEU A 5 20.83 13.61 6.72
N LEU A 6 20.46 14.06 7.92
CA LEU A 6 19.54 13.32 8.76
C LEU A 6 18.10 13.28 8.20
N PRO A 7 17.52 14.38 7.69
CA PRO A 7 16.23 14.33 7.00
C PRO A 7 16.25 13.47 5.75
N ALA A 8 17.28 13.59 4.91
CA ALA A 8 17.41 12.79 3.69
C ALA A 8 17.52 11.28 3.99
N LEU A 9 18.25 10.91 5.05
CA LEU A 9 18.33 9.51 5.48
C LEU A 9 16.98 9.00 6.00
N ARG A 10 16.23 9.81 6.75
CA ARG A 10 14.89 9.44 7.23
C ARG A 10 13.92 9.23 6.08
N GLU A 11 13.94 10.12 5.09
CA GLU A 11 13.14 10.01 3.88
C GLU A 11 13.50 8.74 3.11
N PHE A 12 14.79 8.48 2.90
CA PHE A 12 15.26 7.26 2.26
C PHE A 12 14.78 5.99 2.99
N LEU A 13 14.92 5.93 4.31
CA LEU A 13 14.45 4.79 5.11
C LEU A 13 12.93 4.63 5.04
N ALA A 14 12.17 5.73 5.03
CA ALA A 14 10.73 5.68 4.86
C ALA A 14 10.35 5.12 3.48
N THR A 15 11.03 5.54 2.41
CA THR A 15 10.85 4.99 1.07
C THR A 15 11.19 3.51 1.01
N GLN A 16 12.29 3.07 1.63
CA GLN A 16 12.65 1.65 1.66
C GLN A 16 11.61 0.81 2.41
N ALA A 17 11.10 1.31 3.53
CA ALA A 17 10.03 0.64 4.28
C ALA A 17 8.75 0.51 3.44
N GLU A 18 8.35 1.58 2.75
CA GLU A 18 7.19 1.55 1.85
C GLU A 18 7.38 0.55 0.71
N LEU A 19 8.53 0.55 0.05
CA LEU A 19 8.82 -0.41 -1.03
C LEU A 19 8.81 -1.86 -0.53
N ALA A 20 9.32 -2.12 0.68
CA ALA A 20 9.27 -3.44 1.29
C ALA A 20 7.81 -3.90 1.55
N GLU A 21 6.95 -3.01 2.04
CA GLU A 21 5.53 -3.32 2.22
C GLU A 21 4.83 -3.59 0.88
N ARG A 22 5.12 -2.79 -0.16
CA ARG A 22 4.56 -3.01 -1.50
C ARG A 22 5.01 -4.35 -2.08
N GLN A 23 6.28 -4.71 -1.92
CA GLN A 23 6.80 -5.99 -2.39
C GLN A 23 6.14 -7.16 -1.67
N ASP A 24 5.93 -7.06 -0.35
CA ASP A 24 5.25 -8.07 0.44
C ASP A 24 3.79 -8.29 0.01
N LEU A 25 3.08 -7.23 -0.40
CA LEU A 25 1.74 -7.33 -1.00
C LEU A 25 1.76 -7.99 -2.38
N LEU A 26 2.71 -7.61 -3.24
CA LEU A 26 2.86 -8.20 -4.57
C LEU A 26 3.14 -9.70 -4.51
N ASN A 27 3.78 -10.17 -3.43
CA ASN A 27 4.01 -11.60 -3.19
C ASN A 27 2.75 -12.34 -2.69
N ARG A 28 1.67 -11.62 -2.35
CA ARG A 28 0.41 -12.16 -1.80
C ARG A 28 -0.81 -11.62 -2.57
N PRO A 29 -0.87 -11.81 -3.90
CA PRO A 29 -1.88 -11.17 -4.75
C PRO A 29 -3.33 -11.54 -4.36
N TRP A 30 -3.55 -12.74 -3.82
CA TRP A 30 -4.85 -13.18 -3.31
C TRP A 30 -5.38 -12.34 -2.14
N GLU A 31 -4.53 -11.58 -1.44
CA GLU A 31 -5.02 -10.67 -0.37
C GLU A 31 -5.80 -9.48 -0.91
N GLU A 32 -5.59 -9.13 -2.18
CA GLU A 32 -6.31 -8.05 -2.86
C GLU A 32 -7.78 -8.40 -3.15
N GLU A 33 -8.09 -9.69 -3.28
CA GLU A 33 -9.46 -10.15 -3.53
C GLU A 33 -10.39 -9.89 -2.35
N PHE A 34 -9.86 -9.83 -1.12
CA PHE A 34 -10.65 -9.54 0.07
C PHE A 34 -10.95 -8.06 0.20
N LEU A 35 -12.15 -7.73 0.68
CA LEU A 35 -12.57 -6.35 0.90
C LEU A 35 -11.61 -5.60 1.83
N HIS A 36 -11.08 -4.47 1.35
CA HIS A 36 -10.15 -3.61 2.07
C HIS A 36 -10.26 -2.15 1.64
N TRP A 37 -9.89 -1.23 2.53
CA TRP A 37 -9.80 0.20 2.22
C TRP A 37 -8.41 0.55 1.70
N ALA A 38 -8.35 1.20 0.54
CA ALA A 38 -7.13 1.68 -0.08
C ALA A 38 -7.22 3.20 -0.32
N HIS A 39 -6.08 3.89 -0.35
CA HIS A 39 -5.99 5.34 -0.54
C HIS A 39 -5.21 5.65 -1.81
N ASP A 40 -5.79 6.43 -2.72
CA ASP A 40 -5.17 6.75 -4.02
C ASP A 40 -4.24 7.98 -3.99
N GLY A 41 -4.24 8.70 -2.87
CA GLY A 41 -3.56 9.99 -2.70
C GLY A 41 -4.52 11.14 -2.39
N GLU A 42 -5.81 10.99 -2.70
CA GLU A 42 -6.85 12.00 -2.46
C GLU A 42 -8.01 11.45 -1.62
N ARG A 43 -8.44 10.21 -1.87
CA ARG A 43 -9.62 9.60 -1.28
C ARG A 43 -9.40 8.14 -0.93
N TRP A 44 -10.20 7.68 0.02
CA TRP A 44 -10.30 6.27 0.37
C TRP A 44 -11.30 5.57 -0.54
N HIS A 45 -10.94 4.39 -1.03
CA HIS A 45 -11.72 3.54 -1.92
C HIS A 45 -11.86 2.16 -1.30
N LEU A 46 -13.05 1.56 -1.45
CA LEU A 46 -13.27 0.17 -1.07
C LEU A 46 -12.89 -0.75 -2.24
N HIS A 47 -11.93 -1.63 -2.00
CA HIS A 47 -11.35 -2.54 -2.98
C HIS A 47 -11.54 -3.98 -2.59
N GLY A 48 -11.43 -4.90 -3.55
CA GLY A 48 -11.73 -6.32 -3.36
C GLY A 48 -13.23 -6.64 -3.47
N HIS A 49 -13.58 -7.91 -3.44
CA HIS A 49 -14.96 -8.39 -3.60
C HIS A 49 -15.32 -9.58 -2.71
N LEU A 50 -14.35 -10.22 -2.06
CA LEU A 50 -14.58 -11.31 -1.12
C LEU A 50 -14.68 -10.77 0.30
N ALA A 51 -15.61 -11.31 1.09
CA ALA A 51 -15.62 -11.06 2.51
C ALA A 51 -14.31 -11.60 3.14
N PRO A 52 -13.60 -10.83 3.99
CA PRO A 52 -12.42 -11.33 4.66
C PRO A 52 -12.79 -12.49 5.60
N PRO A 53 -12.01 -13.58 5.64
CA PRO A 53 -12.27 -14.68 6.57
C PRO A 53 -12.04 -14.22 8.01
N ALA A 54 -12.83 -14.78 8.92
CA ALA A 54 -12.72 -14.48 10.34
C ALA A 54 -11.34 -14.87 10.91
N GLY A 55 -10.78 -14.02 11.78
CA GLY A 55 -9.67 -14.39 12.66
C GLY A 55 -8.25 -14.20 12.12
N ARG A 56 -8.04 -13.54 10.97
CA ARG A 56 -6.68 -13.13 10.54
C ARG A 56 -6.60 -11.63 10.23
N PRO A 57 -5.57 -10.92 10.77
CA PRO A 57 -5.26 -9.58 10.31
C PRO A 57 -4.80 -9.66 8.85
N ARG A 58 -5.63 -9.16 7.94
CA ARG A 58 -5.30 -9.03 6.51
C ARG A 58 -4.44 -7.79 6.32
N ARG A 59 -3.36 -7.92 5.56
CA ARG A 59 -2.55 -6.78 5.12
C ARG A 59 -2.70 -6.74 3.62
N SER A 60 -3.87 -6.31 3.16
CA SER A 60 -4.20 -6.12 1.73
C SER A 60 -3.74 -4.74 1.22
N THR A 61 -3.36 -3.85 2.14
CA THR A 61 -2.78 -2.54 1.86
C THR A 61 -1.53 -2.31 2.71
N THR A 62 -0.68 -1.39 2.24
CA THR A 62 0.45 -0.86 3.03
C THR A 62 -0.07 0.05 4.13
N ARG A 63 0.82 0.50 5.02
CA ARG A 63 0.45 1.45 6.10
C ARG A 63 -0.11 2.77 5.58
N ASN A 64 0.28 3.20 4.37
CA ASN A 64 -0.24 4.41 3.74
C ASN A 64 -1.45 4.15 2.83
N GLY A 65 -2.01 2.94 2.84
CA GLY A 65 -3.23 2.58 2.10
C GLY A 65 -2.99 2.21 0.63
N TRP A 66 -1.76 2.02 0.18
CA TRP A 66 -1.49 1.58 -1.18
C TRP A 66 -1.90 0.11 -1.38
N CYS A 67 -2.53 -0.19 -2.52
CA CYS A 67 -2.70 -1.55 -3.04
C CYS A 67 -2.44 -1.60 -4.57
N PRO A 68 -2.13 -2.78 -5.13
CA PRO A 68 -1.77 -2.91 -6.54
C PRO A 68 -2.89 -2.50 -7.52
N GLY A 69 -4.13 -2.94 -7.30
CA GLY A 69 -5.24 -2.66 -8.21
C GLY A 69 -5.64 -1.20 -8.26
N LEU A 70 -5.62 -0.49 -7.12
CA LEU A 70 -5.89 0.95 -7.12
C LEU A 70 -4.82 1.71 -7.89
N ALA A 71 -3.55 1.33 -7.72
CA ALA A 71 -2.46 1.93 -8.48
C ALA A 71 -2.61 1.67 -9.99
N ALA A 72 -3.02 0.46 -10.38
CA ALA A 72 -3.28 0.13 -11.78
C ALA A 72 -4.50 0.86 -12.36
N GLN A 73 -5.57 1.03 -11.58
CA GLN A 73 -6.75 1.80 -11.98
C GLN A 73 -6.41 3.28 -12.20
N ARG A 74 -5.62 3.88 -11.31
CA ARG A 74 -5.17 5.28 -11.46
C ARG A 74 -4.36 5.50 -12.73
N GLN A 75 -3.50 4.55 -13.10
CA GLN A 75 -2.72 4.65 -14.35
C GLN A 75 -3.57 4.53 -15.62
N ARG A 76 -4.80 4.02 -15.52
CA ARG A 76 -5.73 3.85 -16.65
C ARG A 76 -6.72 5.00 -16.79
N GLN A 77 -6.80 5.89 -15.79
CA GLN A 77 -7.63 7.10 -15.88
C GLN A 77 -6.85 8.16 -16.68
N PRO A 78 -7.47 8.79 -17.69
CA PRO A 78 -6.83 9.77 -18.56
C PRO A 78 -6.45 11.07 -17.82
#